data_AF-A0A5J6LAU0-F1
#
_entry.id   AF-A0A5J6LAU0-F1
#
_cell.length_a   1.000
_cell.length_b   1.000
_cell.length_c   1.000
_cell.angle_alpha   90.00
_cell.angle_beta   90.00
_cell.angle_gamma   90.00
#
_symmetry.space_group_name_H-M   'P 1'
#
loop_
_entity.id
_entity.type
_entity.pdbx_description
1 polymer ?
#
loop_
_entity_poly.entity_id
_entity_poly.type
_entity_poly.pdbx_seq_one_letter_code
_entity_poly.pdbx_strand_id
1 'polypeptide(L)'
;MDRELLFQFYDRVIGPNWQTSDPIKLSGWEVVEALWPLNKYFKRYYRNFCTLPYDPAFETQADAAQKRFVFSGNWGVVSIETWRVILERHQQSLNVALLNEAAGYPLMSVPDRLRSEARTGAAILFLLQQMTLPFEVADRSSFEPDVVVPDR
;
A
#
# COMPACT_ATOMS: atom_id res chain seq x y z
N MET A 1 -13.71 8.64 -6.97
CA MET A 1 -12.83 8.15 -5.89
C MET A 1 -13.59 8.27 -4.59
N ASP A 2 -13.99 7.14 -4.03
CA ASP A 2 -14.76 7.10 -2.78
C ASP A 2 -13.82 7.18 -1.57
N ARG A 3 -13.84 8.33 -0.88
CA ARG A 3 -12.98 8.61 0.28
C ARG A 3 -13.59 8.18 1.60
N GLU A 4 -14.77 7.56 1.60
CA GLU A 4 -15.52 7.26 2.80
C GLU A 4 -14.72 6.39 3.78
N LEU A 5 -14.03 5.36 3.31
CA LEU A 5 -13.19 4.50 4.15
C LEU A 5 -12.02 5.25 4.82
N LEU A 6 -11.40 6.19 4.12
CA LEU A 6 -10.31 7.00 4.66
C LEU A 6 -10.83 7.92 5.77
N PHE A 7 -12.02 8.48 5.60
CA PHE A 7 -12.66 9.33 6.60
C PHE A 7 -13.12 8.51 7.82
N GLN A 8 -13.69 7.33 7.62
CA GLN A 8 -13.99 6.39 8.71
C GLN A 8 -12.73 6.00 9.49
N PHE A 9 -11.59 5.86 8.81
CA PHE A 9 -10.31 5.61 9.46
C PHE A 9 -9.87 6.80 10.31
N TYR A 10 -9.99 8.03 9.82
CA TYR A 10 -9.69 9.23 10.60
C TYR A 10 -10.60 9.37 11.82
N ASP A 11 -11.92 9.19 11.65
CA ASP A 11 -12.88 9.20 12.76
C ASP A 11 -12.48 8.21 13.86
N ARG A 12 -12.02 7.02 13.48
CA ARG A 12 -11.62 5.98 14.42
C ARG A 12 -10.32 6.29 15.15
N VAL A 13 -9.31 6.83 14.46
CA VAL A 13 -7.95 6.97 15.01
C VAL A 13 -7.77 8.27 15.79
N ILE A 14 -8.36 9.36 15.30
CA ILE A 14 -8.17 10.71 15.86
C ILE A 14 -9.49 11.40 16.25
N GLY A 15 -10.62 10.72 16.11
CA GLY A 15 -11.94 11.21 16.50
C GLY A 15 -12.61 12.08 15.43
N PRO A 16 -13.94 12.28 15.50
CA PRO A 16 -14.74 12.94 14.45
C PRO A 16 -14.37 14.41 14.20
N ASN A 17 -13.68 15.05 15.14
CA ASN A 17 -13.23 16.44 15.03
C ASN A 17 -12.03 16.62 14.09
N TRP A 18 -11.54 15.56 13.44
CA TRP A 18 -10.47 15.70 12.44
C TRP A 18 -10.88 16.60 11.27
N GLN A 19 -12.18 16.73 10.99
CA GLN A 19 -12.70 17.59 9.92
C GLN A 19 -12.41 19.08 10.15
N THR A 20 -12.20 19.50 11.41
CA THR A 20 -11.81 20.87 11.75
C THR A 20 -10.30 21.06 11.84
N SER A 21 -9.53 20.02 11.54
CA SER A 21 -8.06 20.02 11.62
C SER A 21 -7.46 20.48 10.29
N ASP A 22 -6.38 21.25 10.36
CA ASP A 22 -5.70 21.69 9.15
C ASP A 22 -5.01 20.50 8.47
N PRO A 23 -5.15 20.32 7.15
CA PRO A 23 -4.48 19.24 6.45
C PRO A 23 -3.00 19.58 6.28
N ILE A 24 -2.13 18.66 6.70
CA ILE A 24 -0.72 18.67 6.36
C ILE A 24 -0.48 17.90 5.07
N LYS A 25 0.48 18.38 4.27
CA LYS A 25 0.91 17.75 3.03
C LYS A 25 2.07 16.82 3.35
N LEU A 26 1.95 15.55 2.97
CA LEU A 26 3.04 14.60 3.06
C LEU A 26 3.88 14.63 1.79
N SER A 27 5.19 14.71 1.96
CA SER A 27 6.14 14.54 0.84
C SER A 27 6.08 13.10 0.30
N GLY A 28 6.70 12.88 -0.87
CA GLY A 28 6.85 11.53 -1.39
C GLY A 28 7.66 10.66 -0.42
N TRP A 29 8.68 11.23 0.23
CA TRP A 29 9.45 10.50 1.24
C TRP A 29 8.66 10.11 2.48
N GLU A 30 7.85 11.02 3.04
CA GLU A 30 6.98 10.69 4.17
C GLU A 30 5.96 9.60 3.83
N VAL A 31 5.51 9.54 2.58
CA VAL A 31 4.65 8.46 2.10
C VAL A 31 5.41 7.13 1.98
N VAL A 32 6.63 7.14 1.46
CA VAL A 32 7.45 5.92 1.42
C VAL A 32 7.69 5.41 2.84
N GLU A 33 8.03 6.28 3.79
CA GLU A 33 8.20 5.90 5.19
C GLU A 33 6.91 5.28 5.76
N ALA A 34 5.74 5.82 5.43
CA ALA A 34 4.46 5.28 5.84
C ALA A 34 4.17 3.88 5.24
N LEU A 35 4.57 3.63 3.99
CA LEU A 35 4.36 2.35 3.30
C LEU A 35 5.46 1.30 3.59
N TRP A 36 6.67 1.73 3.96
CA TRP A 36 7.81 0.85 4.16
C TRP A 36 7.56 -0.32 5.13
N PRO A 37 6.83 -0.16 6.24
CA PRO A 37 6.50 -1.26 7.14
C PRO A 37 5.78 -2.43 6.48
N LEU A 38 5.11 -2.24 5.34
CA LEU A 38 4.42 -3.30 4.61
C LEU A 38 5.37 -4.37 4.06
N ASN A 39 6.61 -3.99 3.77
CA ASN A 39 7.63 -4.90 3.23
C ASN A 39 7.84 -6.13 4.11
N LYS A 40 7.63 -6.03 5.43
CA LYS A 40 7.77 -7.16 6.36
C LYS A 40 6.78 -8.30 6.07
N TYR A 41 5.61 -7.99 5.51
CA TYR A 41 4.57 -9.00 5.22
C TYR A 41 4.85 -9.74 3.91
N PHE A 42 5.47 -9.08 2.93
CA PHE A 42 5.80 -9.71 1.66
C PHE A 42 6.95 -10.72 1.79
N LYS A 43 7.93 -10.48 2.66
CA LYS A 43 9.16 -11.30 2.78
C LYS A 43 8.90 -12.81 2.86
N ARG A 44 7.90 -13.24 3.62
CA ARG A 44 7.67 -14.67 3.89
C ARG A 44 7.20 -15.46 2.66
N TYR A 45 6.43 -14.81 1.78
CA TYR A 45 5.79 -15.49 0.64
C TYR A 45 6.17 -14.86 -0.70
N TYR A 46 7.09 -13.90 -0.73
CA TYR A 46 7.45 -13.12 -1.91
C TYR A 46 7.70 -14.01 -3.13
N ARG A 47 8.54 -15.05 -3.00
CA ARG A 47 8.85 -15.99 -4.09
C ARG A 47 7.63 -16.74 -4.63
N ASN A 48 6.61 -16.95 -3.81
CA ASN A 48 5.44 -17.72 -4.19
C ASN A 48 4.46 -16.92 -5.06
N PHE A 49 4.45 -15.59 -4.91
CA PHE A 49 3.50 -14.75 -5.61
C PHE A 49 4.15 -13.73 -6.55
N CYS A 50 5.45 -13.44 -6.45
CA CYS A 50 6.08 -12.43 -7.31
C CYS A 50 6.16 -12.85 -8.78
N THR A 51 6.12 -14.15 -9.07
CA THR A 51 6.10 -14.74 -10.41
C THR A 51 4.69 -15.02 -10.92
N LEU A 52 3.65 -14.68 -10.15
CA LEU A 52 2.29 -14.79 -10.68
C LEU A 52 1.99 -13.60 -11.60
N PRO A 53 1.26 -13.81 -12.70
CA PRO A 53 0.72 -12.70 -13.45
C PRO A 53 -0.24 -11.91 -12.55
N TYR A 54 -0.32 -10.60 -12.78
CA TYR A 54 -1.37 -9.80 -12.16
C TYR A 54 -2.73 -10.21 -12.73
N ASP A 55 -3.69 -10.40 -11.86
CA ASP A 55 -5.07 -10.71 -12.24
C ASP A 55 -6.04 -9.71 -11.57
N PRO A 56 -6.69 -8.83 -12.36
CA PRO A 56 -7.67 -7.88 -11.85
C PRO A 56 -8.84 -8.52 -11.10
N ALA A 57 -9.14 -9.80 -11.32
CA ALA A 57 -10.22 -10.52 -10.64
C ALA A 57 -10.00 -10.63 -9.11
N PHE A 58 -8.77 -10.38 -8.64
CA PHE A 58 -8.40 -10.42 -7.22
C PHE A 58 -8.35 -9.03 -6.55
N GLU A 59 -8.67 -7.95 -7.27
CA GLU A 59 -8.62 -6.58 -6.73
C GLU A 59 -9.60 -6.36 -5.57
N THR A 60 -10.83 -6.88 -5.67
CA THR A 60 -11.82 -6.74 -4.58
C THR A 60 -11.37 -7.46 -3.30
N GLN A 61 -10.69 -8.59 -3.44
CA GLN A 61 -10.11 -9.35 -2.33
C GLN A 61 -8.93 -8.59 -1.73
N ALA A 62 -8.11 -7.93 -2.56
CA ALA A 62 -7.03 -7.06 -2.10
C ALA A 62 -7.57 -5.89 -1.28
N ASP A 63 -8.63 -5.23 -1.76
CA ASP A 63 -9.31 -4.14 -1.04
C ASP A 63 -9.85 -4.62 0.30
N ALA A 64 -10.49 -5.79 0.33
CA ALA A 64 -11.01 -6.39 1.56
C ALA A 64 -9.90 -6.73 2.57
N ALA A 65 -8.77 -7.25 2.09
CA ALA A 65 -7.60 -7.57 2.91
C ALA A 65 -6.94 -6.30 3.48
N GLN A 66 -6.77 -5.27 2.65
CA GLN A 66 -6.24 -3.96 3.04
C GLN A 66 -7.14 -3.29 4.09
N LYS A 67 -8.46 -3.25 3.85
CA LYS A 67 -9.43 -2.75 4.83
C LYS A 67 -9.32 -3.49 6.15
N ARG A 68 -9.26 -4.84 6.12
CA ARG A 68 -9.11 -5.64 7.34
C ARG A 68 -7.82 -5.29 8.07
N PHE A 69 -6.70 -5.19 7.37
CA PHE A 69 -5.42 -4.81 7.96
C PHE A 69 -5.47 -3.44 8.62
N VAL A 70 -6.04 -2.43 7.95
CA VAL A 70 -6.12 -1.07 8.47
C VAL A 70 -7.00 -0.97 9.72
N PHE A 71 -8.14 -1.67 9.77
CA PHE A 71 -9.10 -1.55 10.88
C PHE A 71 -8.89 -2.56 12.02
N SER A 72 -8.21 -3.68 11.78
CA SER A 72 -7.99 -4.74 12.78
C SER A 72 -6.52 -5.03 13.09
N GLY A 73 -5.58 -4.42 12.36
CA GLY A 73 -4.14 -4.71 12.47
C GLY A 73 -3.72 -6.06 11.91
N ASN A 74 -4.63 -6.80 11.25
CA ASN A 74 -4.38 -8.14 10.73
C ASN A 74 -4.89 -8.30 9.29
N TRP A 75 -4.09 -8.95 8.44
CA TRP A 75 -4.45 -9.30 7.07
C TRP A 75 -5.50 -10.41 7.00
N GLY A 76 -5.53 -11.30 8.00
CA GLY A 76 -6.32 -12.53 7.95
C GLY A 76 -5.76 -13.54 6.95
N VAL A 77 -6.63 -14.39 6.40
CA VAL A 77 -6.27 -15.33 5.32
C VAL A 77 -6.32 -14.59 3.99
N VAL A 78 -5.21 -14.60 3.27
CA VAL A 78 -5.04 -13.90 1.98
C VAL A 78 -4.40 -14.88 0.99
N SER A 79 -5.00 -15.04 -0.19
CA SER A 79 -4.46 -15.94 -1.22
C SER A 79 -3.19 -15.36 -1.86
N ILE A 80 -2.43 -16.20 -2.56
CA ILE A 80 -1.18 -15.77 -3.22
C ILE A 80 -1.46 -14.78 -4.35
N GLU A 81 -2.57 -14.93 -5.08
CA GLU A 81 -3.02 -14.03 -6.14
C GLU A 81 -3.42 -12.67 -5.56
N THR A 82 -4.12 -12.66 -4.42
CA THR A 82 -4.40 -11.41 -3.71
C THR A 82 -3.13 -10.72 -3.22
N TRP A 83 -2.14 -11.48 -2.71
CA TRP A 83 -0.83 -10.92 -2.35
C TRP A 83 -0.08 -10.33 -3.55
N ARG A 84 -0.18 -10.95 -4.74
CA ARG A 84 0.39 -10.41 -5.99
C ARG A 84 -0.18 -9.04 -6.32
N VAL A 85 -1.50 -8.87 -6.22
CA VAL A 85 -2.18 -7.57 -6.45
C VAL A 85 -1.74 -6.53 -5.43
N ILE A 86 -1.70 -6.89 -4.14
CA ILE A 86 -1.26 -5.96 -3.08
C ILE A 86 0.21 -5.54 -3.30
N LEU A 87 1.08 -6.47 -3.70
CA LEU A 87 2.48 -6.17 -4.01
C LEU A 87 2.59 -5.20 -5.19
N GLU A 88 1.84 -5.42 -6.27
CA GLU A 88 1.87 -4.54 -7.45
C GLU A 88 1.50 -3.12 -7.07
N ARG A 89 0.36 -2.95 -6.38
CA ARG A 89 -0.11 -1.66 -5.90
C ARG A 89 0.92 -1.00 -4.98
N HIS A 90 1.50 -1.73 -4.03
CA HIS A 90 2.56 -1.23 -3.16
C HIS A 90 3.77 -0.71 -3.94
N GLN A 91 4.29 -1.49 -4.88
CA GLN A 91 5.46 -1.10 -5.67
C GLN A 91 5.18 0.11 -6.56
N GLN A 92 4.03 0.13 -7.23
CA GLN A 92 3.65 1.28 -8.03
C GLN A 92 3.42 2.54 -7.17
N SER A 93 2.83 2.41 -5.98
CA SER A 93 2.69 3.53 -5.05
C SER A 93 4.04 4.08 -4.57
N LEU A 94 5.02 3.21 -4.31
CA LEU A 94 6.39 3.67 -4.00
C LEU A 94 7.00 4.44 -5.17
N ASN A 95 6.82 3.98 -6.40
CA ASN A 95 7.30 4.71 -7.59
C ASN A 95 6.62 6.07 -7.75
N VAL A 96 5.30 6.14 -7.57
CA VAL A 96 4.56 7.41 -7.60
C VAL A 96 5.08 8.38 -6.54
N ALA A 97 5.31 7.88 -5.32
CA ALA A 97 5.84 8.69 -4.22
C ALA A 97 7.23 9.26 -4.56
N LEU A 98 8.13 8.43 -5.06
CA LEU A 98 9.48 8.86 -5.47
C LEU A 98 9.45 9.87 -6.62
N LEU A 99 8.55 9.70 -7.60
CA LEU A 99 8.41 10.65 -8.71
C LEU A 99 7.85 12.00 -8.24
N ASN A 100 6.88 11.99 -7.33
CA ASN A 100 6.35 13.23 -6.74
C ASN A 100 7.42 13.96 -5.91
N GLU A 101 8.20 13.21 -5.12
CA GLU A 101 9.35 13.76 -4.39
C GLU A 101 10.35 14.43 -5.34
N ALA A 102 10.76 13.73 -6.41
CA ALA A 102 11.69 14.26 -7.40
C ALA A 102 11.16 15.52 -8.11
N ALA A 103 9.84 15.62 -8.28
CA ALA A 103 9.17 16.77 -8.86
C ALA A 103 8.91 17.91 -7.85
N GLY A 104 9.21 17.71 -6.56
CA GLY A 104 8.93 18.69 -5.50
C GLY A 104 7.44 18.85 -5.19
N TYR A 105 6.61 17.86 -5.53
CA TYR A 105 5.17 17.88 -5.28
C TYR A 105 4.80 16.99 -4.10
N PRO A 106 3.92 17.45 -3.19
CA PRO A 106 3.38 16.58 -2.16
C PRO A 106 2.45 15.54 -2.76
N LEU A 107 2.47 14.32 -2.22
CA LEU A 107 1.70 13.21 -2.76
C LEU A 107 0.31 13.09 -2.12
N MET A 108 0.20 13.26 -0.80
CA MET A 108 -1.08 13.11 -0.11
C MET A 108 -1.26 14.13 1.00
N SER A 109 -2.51 14.31 1.44
CA SER A 109 -2.86 15.19 2.56
C SER A 109 -3.47 14.36 3.68
N VAL A 110 -3.05 14.62 4.91
CA VAL A 110 -3.59 13.98 6.11
C VAL A 110 -3.93 15.06 7.14
N PRO A 111 -4.85 14.80 8.10
CA PRO A 111 -5.06 15.71 9.22
C PRO A 111 -3.75 15.90 10.01
N ASP A 112 -3.43 17.12 10.46
CA ASP A 112 -2.24 17.44 11.26
C ASP A 112 -2.07 16.56 12.51
N ARG A 113 -3.18 16.17 13.12
CA ARG A 113 -3.27 15.30 14.30
C ARG A 113 -2.98 13.83 14.01
N LEU A 114 -2.87 13.43 12.74
CA LEU A 114 -2.56 12.06 12.38
C LEU A 114 -1.08 11.75 12.66
N ARG A 115 -0.85 11.00 13.74
CA ARG A 115 0.49 10.56 14.13
C ARG A 115 1.12 9.62 13.09
N SER A 116 2.44 9.56 13.06
CA SER A 116 3.22 8.77 12.09
C SER A 116 2.82 7.29 12.08
N GLU A 117 2.49 6.71 13.23
CA GLU A 117 2.11 5.30 13.35
C GLU A 117 0.79 4.98 12.61
N ALA A 118 -0.08 5.96 12.43
CA ALA A 118 -1.34 5.82 11.72
C ALA A 118 -1.24 6.17 10.22
N ARG A 119 -0.14 6.79 9.79
CA ARG A 119 0.05 7.19 8.38
C ARG A 119 0.09 5.98 7.45
N THR A 120 0.57 4.82 7.91
CA THR A 120 0.50 3.57 7.12
C THR A 120 -0.93 3.23 6.72
N GLY A 121 -1.89 3.33 7.65
CA GLY A 121 -3.29 3.05 7.36
C GLY A 121 -3.89 4.04 6.35
N ALA A 122 -3.58 5.33 6.52
CA ALA A 122 -4.00 6.36 5.59
C ALA A 122 -3.41 6.15 4.18
N ALA A 123 -2.11 5.82 4.08
CA ALA A 123 -1.44 5.56 2.82
C ALA A 123 -1.99 4.32 2.11
N ILE A 124 -2.34 3.26 2.83
CA ILE A 124 -2.99 2.08 2.25
C ILE A 124 -4.35 2.45 1.64
N LEU A 125 -5.21 3.12 2.41
CA LEU A 125 -6.55 3.46 1.95
C LEU A 125 -6.52 4.49 0.80
N PHE A 126 -5.56 5.42 0.81
CA PHE A 126 -5.44 6.45 -0.21
C PHE A 126 -4.73 5.97 -1.49
N LEU A 127 -3.64 5.20 -1.37
CA LEU A 127 -2.78 4.84 -2.52
C LEU A 127 -2.93 3.39 -2.96
N LEU A 128 -3.18 2.44 -2.05
CA LEU A 128 -3.24 1.03 -2.43
C LEU A 128 -4.67 0.62 -2.80
N GLN A 129 -5.67 1.16 -2.12
CA GLN A 129 -7.06 0.77 -2.35
C GLN A 129 -7.75 1.60 -3.44
N GLN A 130 -7.41 2.88 -3.56
CA GLN A 130 -8.10 3.81 -4.48
C GLN A 130 -7.38 4.04 -5.81
N MET A 131 -6.17 3.51 -5.97
CA MET A 131 -5.35 3.77 -7.14
C MET A 131 -5.70 2.82 -8.27
N THR A 132 -6.16 3.38 -9.39
CA THR A 132 -5.96 2.76 -10.70
C THR A 132 -4.47 2.70 -10.96
N LEU A 133 -3.92 1.51 -11.25
CA LEU A 133 -2.49 1.32 -11.47
C LEU A 133 -1.94 2.33 -12.49
N PRO A 134 -1.05 3.25 -12.10
CA PRO A 134 -0.58 4.34 -12.95
C PRO A 134 0.47 3.90 -13.96
N PHE A 135 1.05 2.71 -13.79
CA PHE A 135 2.02 2.12 -14.71
C PHE A 135 1.51 0.79 -15.22
N GLU A 136 2.00 0.39 -16.40
CA GLU A 136 1.78 -0.96 -16.89
C GLU A 136 2.25 -1.98 -15.86
N VAL A 137 1.44 -3.02 -15.65
CA VAL A 137 1.80 -4.11 -14.76
C VAL A 137 3.05 -4.78 -15.30
N ALA A 138 4.08 -4.87 -14.47
CA ALA A 138 5.25 -5.65 -14.84
C ALA A 138 4.91 -7.15 -14.90
N ASP A 139 5.07 -7.77 -16.06
CA ASP A 139 5.12 -9.23 -16.17
C ASP A 139 6.47 -9.71 -15.61
N ARG A 140 6.39 -10.47 -14.53
CA ARG A 140 7.55 -11.06 -13.85
C ARG A 140 7.41 -12.57 -13.73
N SER A 141 6.49 -13.16 -14.49
CA SER A 141 6.18 -14.58 -14.41
C SER A 141 7.29 -15.49 -14.92
N SER A 142 8.17 -14.95 -15.75
CA SER A 142 9.37 -15.61 -16.26
C SER A 142 10.59 -15.50 -15.35
N PHE A 143 10.50 -14.83 -14.20
CA PHE A 143 11.66 -14.62 -13.33
C PHE A 143 11.92 -15.85 -12.45
N GLU A 144 12.72 -16.79 -12.94
CA GLU A 144 13.34 -17.83 -12.11
C GLU A 144 14.53 -17.22 -11.34
N PRO A 145 14.54 -17.22 -10.00
CA PRO A 145 15.75 -16.87 -9.27
C PRO A 145 16.79 -17.98 -9.50
N ASP A 146 17.95 -17.64 -10.05
CA ASP A 146 19.08 -18.57 -10.18
C ASP A 146 19.36 -19.23 -8.82
N VAL A 147 18.97 -20.51 -8.70
CA VAL A 147 19.32 -21.33 -7.55
C VAL A 147 20.74 -21.84 -7.78
N VAL A 148 21.72 -20.95 -7.74
CA VAL A 148 23.09 -21.38 -7.47
C VAL A 148 23.17 -21.61 -5.97
N VAL A 149 22.83 -22.83 -5.55
CA VAL A 149 23.22 -23.32 -4.22
C VAL A 149 24.73 -23.55 -4.31
N PRO A 150 25.58 -22.82 -3.56
CA PRO A 150 26.98 -23.17 -3.50
C PRO A 150 27.08 -24.55 -2.85
N ASP A 151 27.73 -25.50 -3.53
CA ASP A 151 28.09 -26.80 -2.97
C ASP A 151 28.76 -26.57 -1.60
N ARG A 152 28.19 -27.18 -0.56
CA ARG A 152 28.78 -27.26 0.77
C ARG A 152 29.43 -28.63 0.96
#